data_AF-R8VXA9-F1
#
_entry.id   AF-R8VXA9-F1
#
_cell.length_a   1.000
_cell.length_b   1.000
_cell.length_c   1.000
_cell.angle_alpha   90.00
_cell.angle_beta   90.00
_cell.angle_gamma   90.00
#
_symmetry.space_group_name_H-M   'P 1'
#
loop_
_entity.id
_entity.type
_entity.pdbx_description
1 polymer ?
#
loop_
_entity_poly.entity_id
_entity_poly.type
_entity_poly.pdbx_seq_one_letter_code
_entity_poly.pdbx_strand_id
1 'polypeptide(L)'
;MNRDKARELLEKELRIRPTVKASAIFTGKHGSMGFHAGRFYAVTVVKRKGEVVLIAPDDGLKCPYSSLDAMLRNWHILLVIFNR
;
A
#
# COMPACT_ATOMS: atom_id res chain seq x y z
N MET A 1 1.38 12.31 -0.48
CA MET A 1 0.76 12.43 -1.82
C MET A 1 -0.76 12.39 -1.65
N ASN A 2 -1.57 13.07 -2.48
CA ASN A 2 -3.03 12.94 -2.33
C ASN A 2 -3.49 11.52 -2.75
N ARG A 3 -4.65 11.09 -2.27
CA ARG A 3 -5.14 9.72 -2.46
C ARG A 3 -5.37 9.37 -3.93
N ASP A 4 -5.91 10.30 -4.72
CA ASP A 4 -6.28 10.04 -6.11
C ASP A 4 -5.04 9.90 -7.00
N LYS A 5 -4.00 10.72 -6.77
CA LYS A 5 -2.70 10.59 -7.42
C LYS A 5 -1.97 9.31 -7.02
N ALA A 6 -2.09 8.89 -5.77
CA ALA A 6 -1.55 7.61 -5.31
C ALA A 6 -2.24 6.43 -6.03
N ARG A 7 -3.57 6.50 -6.18
CA ARG A 7 -4.35 5.52 -6.94
C ARG A 7 -3.89 5.44 -8.38
N GLU A 8 -3.90 6.57 -9.09
CA GLU A 8 -3.55 6.63 -10.51
C GLU A 8 -2.15 6.03 -10.78
N LEU A 9 -1.16 6.40 -9.97
CA LEU A 9 0.19 5.87 -10.08
C LEU A 9 0.25 4.37 -9.82
N LEU A 10 -0.38 3.89 -8.74
CA LEU A 10 -0.39 2.47 -8.41
C LEU A 10 -1.11 1.65 -9.47
N GLU A 11 -2.24 2.12 -10.02
CA GLU A 11 -2.97 1.44 -11.09
C GLU A 11 -2.16 1.36 -12.38
N LYS A 12 -1.51 2.47 -12.77
CA LYS A 12 -0.65 2.53 -13.94
C LYS A 12 0.51 1.53 -13.84
N GLU A 13 1.18 1.49 -12.70
CA GLU A 13 2.30 0.58 -12.48
C GLU A 13 1.85 -0.88 -12.37
N LEU A 14 0.78 -1.13 -11.60
CA LEU A 14 0.25 -2.49 -11.41
C LEU A 14 -0.36 -3.09 -12.69
N ARG A 15 -0.59 -2.27 -13.72
CA ARG A 15 -0.95 -2.74 -15.08
C ARG A 15 0.24 -3.34 -15.81
N ILE A 16 1.44 -2.81 -15.59
CA ILE A 16 2.67 -3.23 -16.27
C ILE A 16 3.40 -4.30 -15.44
N ARG A 17 3.39 -4.15 -14.11
CA ARG A 17 4.16 -4.96 -13.17
C ARG A 17 3.21 -5.55 -12.14
N PRO A 18 3.20 -6.87 -11.92
CA PRO A 18 2.32 -7.47 -10.91
C PRO A 18 2.68 -7.08 -9.47
N THR A 19 3.89 -6.52 -9.25
CA THR A 19 4.43 -6.15 -7.94
C THR A 19 5.08 -4.77 -8.00
N VAL A 20 4.80 -3.93 -7.01
CA VAL A 20 5.33 -2.56 -6.86
C VAL A 20 5.79 -2.34 -5.41
N LYS A 21 6.95 -1.70 -5.22
CA LYS A 21 7.40 -1.27 -3.88
C LYS A 21 6.93 0.15 -3.60
N ALA A 22 6.57 0.43 -2.37
CA ALA A 22 6.16 1.76 -1.93
C ALA A 22 6.56 2.03 -0.48
N SER A 23 6.61 3.30 -0.13
CA SER A 23 6.73 3.80 1.23
C SER A 23 5.40 4.41 1.64
N ALA A 24 4.85 3.94 2.75
CA ALA A 24 3.51 4.29 3.18
C ALA A 24 3.43 4.43 4.70
N ILE A 25 2.58 5.34 5.16
CA ILE A 25 2.19 5.43 6.57
C ILE A 25 0.85 4.73 6.74
N PHE A 26 0.77 3.80 7.68
CA PHE A 26 -0.49 3.21 8.07
C PHE A 26 -1.17 4.06 9.14
N THR A 27 -2.42 4.47 8.92
CA THR A 27 -3.19 5.34 9.83
C THR A 27 -4.62 4.81 10.05
N GLY A 28 -4.79 3.49 10.15
CA GLY A 28 -6.07 2.84 10.44
C GLY A 28 -6.65 3.24 11.81
N LYS A 29 -7.83 2.71 12.16
CA LYS A 29 -8.54 3.05 13.41
C LYS A 29 -7.67 2.78 14.65
N HIS A 30 -7.49 3.79 15.50
CA HIS A 30 -6.57 3.80 16.66
C HIS A 30 -5.08 3.62 16.31
N GLY A 31 -4.67 4.04 15.11
CA GLY A 31 -3.29 4.00 14.66
C GLY A 31 -2.73 2.60 14.37
N SER A 32 -3.42 1.54 14.83
CA SER A 32 -3.41 0.14 14.40
C SER A 32 -2.06 -0.61 14.43
N MET A 33 -2.10 -1.91 14.78
CA MET A 33 -0.95 -2.70 15.23
C MET A 33 -0.22 -2.16 16.49
N GLY A 34 -0.89 -1.29 17.27
CA GLY A 34 -0.40 -0.76 18.54
C GLY A 34 0.24 0.64 18.50
N PHE A 35 0.28 1.29 17.33
CA PHE A 35 0.96 2.60 17.17
C PHE A 35 -0.03 3.75 17.15
N HIS A 36 -0.08 4.59 18.18
CA HIS A 36 -1.05 5.70 18.29
C HIS A 36 -1.01 6.72 17.12
N ALA A 37 0.17 6.99 16.56
CA ALA A 37 0.37 7.97 15.48
C ALA A 37 0.49 7.34 14.09
N GLY A 38 0.21 6.04 13.95
CA GLY A 38 0.59 5.27 12.78
C GLY A 38 2.09 4.98 12.74
N ARG A 39 2.53 4.29 11.69
CA ARG A 39 3.95 3.95 11.49
C ARG A 39 4.30 3.94 10.00
N PHE A 40 5.54 4.29 9.70
CA PHE A 40 6.12 4.21 8.37
C PHE A 40 6.51 2.76 8.05
N TYR A 41 6.13 2.31 6.85
CA TYR A 41 6.50 1.00 6.34
C TYR A 41 7.01 1.10 4.91
N ALA A 42 8.08 0.37 4.63
CA ALA A 42 8.33 -0.11 3.28
C ALA A 42 7.34 -1.25 3.02
N VAL A 43 6.55 -1.13 1.96
CA VAL A 43 5.52 -2.09 1.62
C VAL A 43 5.71 -2.61 0.20
N THR A 44 5.44 -3.89 0.04
CA THR A 44 5.32 -4.53 -1.27
C THR A 44 3.83 -4.69 -1.60
N VAL A 45 3.41 -4.07 -2.70
CA VAL A 45 2.04 -4.04 -3.23
C VAL A 45 1.95 -5.00 -4.40
N VAL A 46 1.10 -6.04 -4.31
CA VAL A 46 0.99 -7.09 -5.33
C VAL A 46 -0.43 -7.17 -5.86
N LYS A 47 -0.62 -7.03 -7.18
CA LYS A 47 -1.89 -7.25 -7.86
C LYS A 47 -2.04 -8.71 -8.26
N ARG A 48 -3.05 -9.39 -7.73
CA ARG A 48 -3.47 -10.74 -8.18
C ARG A 48 -4.67 -10.64 -9.12
N LYS A 49 -4.93 -11.73 -9.87
CA LYS A 49 -6.07 -11.81 -10.81
C LYS A 49 -7.35 -11.33 -10.12
N GLY A 50 -8.03 -10.33 -10.71
CA GLY A 50 -9.31 -9.82 -10.22
C GLY A 50 -9.28 -8.76 -9.11
N GLU A 51 -8.24 -7.92 -9.03
CA GLU A 51 -8.13 -6.71 -8.16
C GLU A 51 -7.57 -6.89 -6.75
N VAL A 52 -7.26 -8.12 -6.32
CA VAL A 52 -6.71 -8.34 -4.97
C VAL A 52 -5.33 -7.70 -4.86
N VAL A 53 -5.18 -6.73 -3.95
CA VAL A 53 -3.93 -6.01 -3.65
C VAL A 53 -3.37 -6.48 -2.31
N LEU A 54 -2.40 -7.38 -2.35
CA LEU A 54 -1.69 -7.78 -1.14
C LEU A 54 -0.66 -6.74 -0.76
N ILE A 55 -0.62 -6.37 0.51
CA ILE A 55 0.40 -5.50 1.08
C ILE A 55 1.13 -6.26 2.16
N ALA A 56 2.43 -6.45 1.95
CA ALA A 56 3.31 -6.93 2.98
C ALA A 56 4.30 -5.82 3.31
N PRO A 57 4.25 -5.24 4.51
CA PRO A 57 5.41 -4.60 5.09
C PRO A 57 6.62 -5.55 5.02
N ASP A 58 7.77 -5.00 4.63
CA ASP A 58 9.01 -5.78 4.51
C ASP A 58 9.50 -6.31 5.89
N ASP A 59 8.88 -5.89 7.01
CA ASP A 59 9.11 -6.37 8.37
C ASP A 59 8.31 -7.64 8.76
N GLY A 60 7.60 -8.25 7.80
CA GLY A 60 6.96 -9.56 7.96
C GLY A 60 5.51 -9.52 8.46
N LEU A 61 4.94 -8.33 8.67
CA LEU A 61 3.53 -8.17 9.01
C LEU A 61 2.67 -8.57 7.80
N LYS A 62 1.62 -9.37 8.02
CA LYS A 62 0.67 -9.73 6.95
C LYS A 62 -0.47 -8.71 6.94
N CYS A 63 -0.61 -7.94 5.85
CA CYS A 63 -1.74 -7.03 5.68
C CYS A 63 -2.59 -7.43 4.46
N PRO A 64 -3.64 -8.26 4.65
CA PRO A 64 -4.46 -8.72 3.56
C PRO A 64 -5.57 -7.70 3.27
N TYR A 65 -5.30 -6.69 2.44
CA TYR A 65 -6.39 -5.98 1.79
C TYR A 65 -6.85 -6.74 0.55
N SER A 66 -8.16 -6.75 0.34
CA SER A 66 -8.77 -7.36 -0.83
C SER A 66 -8.93 -6.39 -2.00
N SER A 67 -8.60 -5.10 -1.84
CA SER A 67 -8.65 -4.09 -2.91
C SER A 67 -7.75 -2.88 -2.66
N LEU A 68 -7.41 -2.16 -3.74
CA LEU A 68 -6.68 -0.88 -3.69
C LEU A 68 -7.45 0.19 -2.91
N ASP A 69 -8.78 0.16 -2.98
CA ASP A 69 -9.65 1.07 -2.22
C ASP A 69 -9.58 0.83 -0.70
N ALA A 70 -9.54 -0.42 -0.26
CA ALA A 70 -9.37 -0.74 1.15
C ALA A 70 -7.98 -0.33 1.67
N MET A 71 -6.95 -0.48 0.83
CA MET A 71 -5.61 0.04 1.09
C MET A 71 -5.60 1.55 1.27
N LEU A 72 -6.04 2.32 0.27
CA LEU A 72 -5.96 3.77 0.25
C LEU A 72 -6.82 4.48 1.30
N ARG A 73 -7.78 3.75 1.90
CA ARG A 73 -8.54 4.22 3.07
C ARG A 73 -7.74 4.19 4.37
N ASN A 74 -6.79 3.28 4.50
CA ASN A 74 -6.04 3.07 5.75
C ASN A 74 -4.54 3.41 5.62
N TRP A 75 -4.03 3.47 4.39
CA TRP A 75 -2.64 3.75 4.08
C TRP A 75 -2.50 5.08 3.35
N HIS A 76 -1.66 5.95 3.90
CA HIS A 76 -1.21 7.14 3.23
C HIS A 76 0.09 6.86 2.48
N ILE A 77 0.00 6.73 1.15
CA ILE A 77 1.15 6.48 0.30
C ILE A 77 1.97 7.77 0.18
N LEU A 78 3.22 7.70 0.62
CA LEU A 78 4.15 8.82 0.57
C LEU A 78 4.92 8.83 -0.74
N LEU A 79 5.45 7.66 -1.11
CA LEU A 79 6.31 7.48 -2.26
C LEU A 79 6.08 6.09 -2.87
N VAL A 80 6.03 6.00 -4.20
CA VAL A 80 6.12 4.74 -4.92
C VAL A 80 7.58 4.58 -5.37
N ILE A 81 8.21 3.47 -5.01
CA ILE A 81 9.61 3.19 -5.33
C ILE A 81 9.63 2.29 -6.56
N PHE A 82 10.15 2.84 -7.65
CA PHE A 82 10.36 2.12 -8.89
C PHE A 82 11.74 1.49 -8.85
N ASN A 83 11.83 0.19 -8.52
CA ASN A 83 13.04 -0.56 -8.85
C ASN A 83 13.08 -0.65 -10.38
N ARG A 84 13.95 0.14 -11.02
CA ARG A 84 14.18 0.08 -12.46
C ARG A 84 14.84 -1.24 -12.82
#